data_AF-A0A1M3EGM7-F1
#
_entry.id   AF-A0A1M3EGM7-F1
#
_cell.length_a   1.000
_cell.length_b   1.000
_cell.length_c   1.000
_cell.angle_alpha   90.00
_cell.angle_beta   90.00
_cell.angle_gamma   90.00
#
_symmetry.space_group_name_H-M   'P 1'
#
loop_
_entity.id
_entity.type
_entity.pdbx_description
1 polymer ?
#
loop_
_entity_poly.entity_id
_entity_poly.type
_entity_poly.pdbx_seq_one_letter_code
_entity_poly.pdbx_strand_id
1 'polypeptide(L)'
;MTVDDRSSTADRGFTLIEVIIAMVITVVVMAALAYTVVGSLTTIQQARQRQTAAALVTQQLERLRAMPYDSVTQPDPTAPTVSVDYTTTSGGVTTFAPPARLLAGVSEPLVVNTVSGKSFDQLIDRVTYHVETYVTKPAATTSGSQPYNLTAIAKWTSTVSHGSREIIQRSTTFSPAGCLSTATSPFAAPCQPYYTARAGEALSGVTITNTDSSALAIPGMDATSLQLGFGHTSTNLLSEQTVTATGADGTSSGKVVGTTTSTTGGETASVAIDSDPSSTPNQLMTATAPAHTANTLTTTGSGGTLSIQPSSSDAGSAGAAIQADNTLCMNATGSGLTTGPSASQLRPCAAAAGQALGGSATVRYTSPSGASSLTLAAFATGAPQSRATAALLGASNGAGVCSASTPVDCAHAAASRTLGTASFGVLPGTSSTAGFDPSKGLWSVTSYAETARAEEGFGALAPAFTRTGSLQVFQDNGAGGGTYTTVDLSTFASVATGLLPPSQTWNLAPTTVSYTDVKLVYSGTLMVQRPRISQSPTSRTGVPTTDCKTTPCTSTINASGAITARVDVAVQTLGGAPITQFSVVTDLGGLTADASYKAAANA
;
A
#
# COMPACT_ATOMS: atom_id res chain seq x y z
N MET A 1 69.32 15.43 -66.49
CA MET A 1 70.46 14.91 -65.72
C MET A 1 70.10 13.46 -65.36
N THR A 2 70.15 12.51 -66.29
CA THR A 2 71.34 11.72 -66.73
C THR A 2 72.13 11.28 -65.49
N VAL A 3 72.16 10.01 -65.11
CA VAL A 3 72.91 8.90 -65.74
C VAL A 3 72.38 7.61 -65.07
N ASP A 4 71.65 6.73 -65.77
CA ASP A 4 72.15 5.47 -66.35
C ASP A 4 73.24 4.75 -65.55
N ASP A 5 72.87 3.77 -64.71
CA ASP A 5 73.76 2.65 -64.43
C ASP A 5 72.97 1.35 -64.24
N ARG A 6 72.77 0.65 -65.37
CA ARG A 6 72.44 -0.77 -65.46
C ARG A 6 73.63 -1.57 -64.91
N SER A 7 73.58 -1.98 -63.65
CA SER A 7 74.38 -3.11 -63.17
C SER A 7 73.59 -4.41 -63.30
N SER A 8 73.62 -4.99 -64.50
CA SER A 8 73.33 -6.39 -64.73
C SER A 8 74.34 -7.25 -63.96
N THR A 9 73.97 -7.67 -62.75
CA THR A 9 74.78 -8.60 -61.96
C THR A 9 73.94 -9.81 -61.58
N ALA A 10 73.96 -10.79 -62.48
CA ALA A 10 73.67 -12.21 -62.28
C ALA A 10 72.34 -12.55 -61.59
N ASP A 11 71.31 -12.82 -62.41
CA ASP A 11 70.33 -13.87 -62.13
C ASP A 11 71.08 -15.20 -61.94
N ARG A 12 71.61 -15.41 -60.73
CA ARG A 12 72.00 -16.74 -60.26
C ARG A 12 70.70 -17.45 -59.97
N GLY A 13 70.27 -18.29 -60.91
CA GLY A 13 69.15 -19.20 -60.71
C GLY A 13 69.30 -19.87 -59.34
N PHE A 14 68.22 -19.81 -58.55
CA PHE A 14 68.15 -20.46 -57.24
C PHE A 14 68.73 -21.86 -57.39
N THR A 15 69.81 -22.11 -56.66
CA THR A 15 70.38 -23.44 -56.64
C THR A 15 69.30 -24.38 -56.11
N LEU A 16 69.14 -25.56 -56.72
CA LEU A 16 68.12 -26.53 -56.33
C LEU A 16 68.14 -26.83 -54.82
N ILE A 17 69.30 -26.68 -54.18
CA ILE A 17 69.49 -26.81 -52.74
C ILE A 17 68.84 -25.68 -51.91
N GLU A 18 68.78 -24.45 -52.42
CA GLU A 18 68.20 -23.29 -51.73
C GLU A 18 66.67 -23.37 -51.70
N VAL A 19 66.04 -23.87 -52.77
CA VAL A 19 64.60 -24.16 -52.80
C VAL A 19 64.25 -25.32 -51.85
N ILE A 20 65.09 -26.36 -51.76
CA ILE A 20 64.90 -27.46 -50.81
C ILE A 20 65.02 -26.96 -49.37
N ILE A 21 66.03 -26.13 -49.05
CA ILE A 21 66.20 -25.55 -47.71
C ILE A 21 65.01 -24.66 -47.35
N ALA A 22 64.54 -23.81 -48.27
CA ALA A 22 63.37 -22.97 -48.06
C ALA A 22 62.11 -23.81 -47.78
N MET A 23 61.87 -24.88 -48.54
CA MET A 23 60.75 -25.80 -48.28
C MET A 23 60.86 -26.46 -46.89
N VAL A 24 62.04 -26.92 -46.48
CA VAL A 24 62.24 -27.51 -45.14
C VAL A 24 61.98 -26.49 -44.03
N ILE A 25 62.49 -25.25 -44.16
CA ILE A 25 62.26 -24.20 -43.16
C ILE A 25 60.76 -23.86 -43.06
N THR A 26 60.06 -23.73 -44.19
CA THR A 26 58.61 -23.45 -44.16
C THR A 26 57.81 -24.57 -43.51
N VAL A 27 58.15 -25.84 -43.74
CA VAL A 27 57.50 -26.98 -43.08
C VAL A 27 57.72 -26.96 -41.57
N VAL A 28 58.95 -26.66 -41.11
CA VAL A 28 59.25 -26.55 -39.67
C VAL A 28 58.47 -25.39 -39.03
N VAL A 29 58.38 -24.24 -39.69
CA VAL A 29 57.62 -23.07 -39.19
C VAL A 29 56.12 -23.36 -39.16
N MET A 30 55.56 -23.97 -40.22
CA MET A 30 54.14 -24.35 -40.25
C MET A 30 53.80 -25.39 -39.18
N ALA A 31 54.70 -26.36 -38.92
CA ALA A 31 54.52 -27.34 -37.85
C ALA A 31 54.56 -26.69 -36.46
N ALA A 32 55.48 -25.76 -36.22
CA ALA A 32 55.55 -25.01 -34.97
C ALA A 32 54.28 -24.16 -34.76
N LEU A 33 53.77 -23.51 -35.81
CA LEU A 33 52.52 -22.74 -35.76
C LEU A 33 51.28 -23.62 -35.55
N ALA A 34 51.23 -24.80 -36.17
CA ALA A 34 50.15 -25.76 -35.93
C ALA A 34 50.13 -26.22 -34.46
N TYR A 35 51.31 -26.47 -33.86
CA TYR A 35 51.42 -26.88 -32.46
C TYR A 35 50.94 -25.76 -31.51
N THR A 36 51.27 -24.49 -31.77
CA THR A 36 50.80 -23.37 -30.94
C THR A 36 49.30 -23.14 -31.06
N VAL A 37 48.70 -23.34 -32.24
CA VAL A 37 47.23 -23.27 -32.42
C VAL A 37 46.52 -24.38 -31.65
N VAL A 38 47.03 -25.61 -31.65
CA VAL A 38 46.44 -26.69 -30.84
C VAL A 38 46.58 -26.38 -29.34
N GLY A 39 47.72 -25.86 -28.91
CA GLY A 39 47.93 -25.36 -27.54
C GLY A 39 46.96 -24.22 -27.15
N SER A 40 46.69 -23.28 -28.05
CA SER A 40 45.75 -22.19 -27.76
C SER A 40 44.29 -22.67 -27.70
N LEU A 41 43.88 -23.62 -28.55
CA LEU A 41 42.54 -24.20 -28.49
C LEU A 41 42.28 -24.96 -27.18
N THR A 42 43.26 -25.72 -26.69
CA THR A 42 43.14 -26.43 -25.41
C THR A 42 43.00 -25.47 -24.22
N THR A 43 43.81 -24.41 -24.19
CA THR A 43 43.71 -23.37 -23.15
C THR A 43 42.39 -22.60 -23.21
N ILE A 44 41.85 -22.31 -24.40
CA ILE A 44 40.54 -21.69 -24.59
C ILE A 44 39.42 -22.59 -24.04
N GLN A 45 39.45 -23.89 -24.35
CA GLN A 45 38.45 -24.84 -23.85
C GLN A 45 38.53 -24.99 -22.32
N GLN A 46 39.73 -25.03 -21.75
CA GLN A 46 39.91 -25.02 -20.30
C GLN A 46 39.37 -23.72 -19.66
N ALA A 47 39.61 -22.57 -20.29
CA ALA A 47 39.10 -21.29 -19.83
C ALA A 47 37.57 -21.24 -19.87
N ARG A 48 36.94 -21.75 -20.94
CA ARG A 48 35.48 -21.90 -21.04
C ARG A 48 34.91 -22.75 -19.92
N GLN A 49 35.51 -23.91 -19.66
CA GLN A 49 35.04 -24.79 -18.57
C GLN A 49 35.12 -24.09 -17.19
N ARG A 50 36.19 -23.33 -16.93
CA ARG A 50 36.33 -22.55 -15.70
C ARG A 50 35.29 -21.42 -15.60
N GLN A 51 35.01 -20.74 -16.71
CA GLN A 51 33.99 -19.68 -16.76
C GLN A 51 32.59 -20.25 -16.52
N THR A 52 32.25 -21.39 -17.12
CA THR A 52 30.99 -22.09 -16.88
C THR A 52 30.86 -22.53 -15.43
N ALA A 53 31.90 -23.15 -14.86
CA ALA A 53 31.91 -23.53 -13.46
C ALA A 53 31.74 -22.31 -12.52
N ALA A 54 32.45 -21.21 -12.80
CA ALA A 54 32.31 -19.97 -12.05
C ALA A 54 30.88 -19.41 -12.11
N ALA A 55 30.27 -19.40 -13.29
CA ALA A 55 28.90 -18.93 -13.48
C ALA A 55 27.88 -19.78 -12.71
N LEU A 56 28.02 -21.12 -12.73
CA LEU A 56 27.15 -22.02 -11.96
C LEU A 56 27.30 -21.79 -10.45
N VAL A 57 28.53 -21.63 -9.96
CA VAL A 57 28.80 -21.35 -8.55
C VAL A 57 28.20 -20.00 -8.15
N THR A 58 28.38 -18.95 -8.96
CA THR A 58 27.78 -17.63 -8.70
C THR A 58 26.27 -17.72 -8.68
N GLN A 59 25.65 -18.43 -9.64
CA GLN A 59 24.21 -18.61 -9.66
C GLN A 59 23.69 -19.27 -8.37
N GLN A 60 24.35 -20.31 -7.86
CA GLN A 60 23.95 -20.94 -6.61
C GLN A 60 24.18 -20.05 -5.39
N LEU A 61 25.27 -19.29 -5.38
CA LEU A 61 25.55 -18.33 -4.31
C LEU A 61 24.48 -17.23 -4.26
N GLU A 62 24.07 -16.68 -5.41
CA GLU A 62 22.98 -15.71 -5.48
C GLU A 62 21.63 -16.32 -5.11
N ARG A 63 21.38 -17.59 -5.48
CA ARG A 63 20.18 -18.31 -5.06
C ARG A 63 20.11 -18.44 -3.54
N LEU A 64 21.23 -18.75 -2.87
CA LEU A 64 21.29 -18.80 -1.41
C LEU A 64 21.08 -17.42 -0.77
N ARG A 65 21.60 -16.34 -1.37
CA ARG A 65 21.40 -14.96 -0.90
C ARG A 65 19.95 -14.48 -1.04
N ALA A 66 19.25 -14.95 -2.07
CA ALA A 66 17.85 -14.60 -2.34
C ALA A 66 16.84 -15.43 -1.51
N MET A 67 17.29 -16.42 -0.73
CA MET A 67 16.41 -17.19 0.14
C MET A 67 16.11 -16.45 1.45
N PRO A 68 14.95 -16.71 2.10
CA PRO A 68 14.69 -16.22 3.44
C PRO A 68 15.81 -16.62 4.40
N TYR A 69 16.25 -15.69 5.25
CA TYR A 69 17.35 -15.86 6.18
C TYR A 69 17.16 -17.09 7.07
N ASP A 70 15.94 -17.32 7.55
CA ASP A 70 15.63 -18.50 8.38
C ASP A 70 15.78 -19.81 7.60
N SER A 71 15.38 -19.85 6.33
CA SER A 71 15.55 -21.04 5.48
C SER A 71 17.02 -21.40 5.28
N VAL A 72 17.92 -20.41 5.33
CA VAL A 72 19.36 -20.60 5.14
C VAL A 72 20.06 -20.90 6.46
N THR A 73 19.62 -20.31 7.57
CA THR A 73 20.37 -20.29 8.83
C THR A 73 19.80 -21.17 9.94
N GLN A 74 18.51 -21.54 9.87
CA GLN A 74 17.92 -22.45 10.85
C GLN A 74 18.24 -23.91 10.49
N PRO A 75 18.69 -24.72 11.46
CA PRO A 75 18.80 -26.15 11.28
C PRO A 75 17.41 -26.78 11.10
N ASP A 76 17.28 -27.71 10.16
CA ASP A 76 16.10 -28.53 9.98
C ASP A 76 16.44 -29.98 10.40
N PRO A 77 15.87 -30.48 11.51
CA PRO A 77 16.15 -31.82 12.01
C PRO A 77 15.59 -32.93 11.10
N THR A 78 14.69 -32.58 10.19
CA THR A 78 14.10 -33.50 9.21
C THR A 78 14.85 -33.50 7.88
N ALA A 79 15.83 -32.61 7.70
CA ALA A 79 16.67 -32.61 6.52
C ALA A 79 17.42 -33.95 6.42
N PRO A 80 17.47 -34.56 5.22
CA PRO A 80 18.14 -35.84 5.04
C PRO A 80 19.62 -35.73 5.39
N THR A 81 20.20 -36.82 5.86
CA THR A 81 21.61 -36.91 6.24
C THR A 81 22.49 -36.35 5.13
N VAL A 82 23.34 -35.39 5.49
CA VAL A 82 24.23 -34.71 4.57
C VAL A 82 25.31 -35.69 4.11
N SER A 83 25.23 -36.14 2.85
CA SER A 83 26.26 -36.98 2.20
C SER A 83 26.86 -36.19 1.04
N VAL A 84 27.50 -35.06 1.36
CA VAL A 84 28.27 -34.26 0.39
C VAL A 84 29.73 -34.22 0.79
N ASP A 85 30.58 -33.95 -0.19
CA ASP A 85 32.02 -33.91 0.00
C ASP A 85 32.44 -32.83 1.02
N TYR A 86 33.67 -32.88 1.49
CA TYR A 86 34.25 -31.90 2.43
C TYR A 86 33.54 -31.75 3.78
N THR A 87 32.64 -32.67 4.13
CA THR A 87 32.01 -32.71 5.45
C THR A 87 32.58 -33.84 6.29
N THR A 88 32.65 -33.62 7.61
CA THR A 88 33.03 -34.64 8.59
C THR A 88 32.07 -34.54 9.76
N THR A 89 31.61 -35.68 10.28
CA THR A 89 30.71 -35.72 11.43
C THR A 89 31.44 -36.36 12.61
N SER A 90 31.58 -35.60 13.70
CA SER A 90 32.16 -36.08 14.96
C SER A 90 31.32 -35.58 16.13
N GLY A 91 31.03 -36.47 17.09
CA GLY A 91 30.21 -36.13 18.25
C GLY A 91 28.80 -35.60 17.90
N GLY A 92 28.24 -35.99 16.76
CA GLY A 92 26.92 -35.52 16.28
C GLY A 92 26.93 -34.14 15.61
N VAL A 93 28.08 -33.48 15.49
CA VAL A 93 28.24 -32.20 14.79
C VAL A 93 28.86 -32.43 13.42
N THR A 94 28.14 -32.05 12.37
CA THR A 94 28.66 -32.05 11.01
C THR A 94 29.44 -30.77 10.77
N THR A 95 30.68 -30.89 10.31
CA THR A 95 31.63 -29.80 10.12
C THR A 95 32.08 -29.76 8.68
N PHE A 96 32.03 -28.57 8.06
CA PHE A 96 32.64 -28.32 6.76
C PHE A 96 34.14 -28.10 6.94
N ALA A 97 34.93 -29.00 6.37
CA ALA A 97 36.38 -29.06 6.47
C ALA A 97 36.99 -29.38 5.08
N PRO A 98 37.01 -28.42 4.15
CA PRO A 98 37.63 -28.60 2.85
C PRO A 98 39.16 -28.75 2.97
N PRO A 99 39.82 -29.41 2.01
CA PRO A 99 41.27 -29.52 2.01
C PRO A 99 41.91 -28.15 1.82
N ALA A 100 43.11 -27.95 2.39
CA ALA A 100 43.79 -26.66 2.38
C ALA A 100 44.07 -26.10 0.97
N ARG A 101 44.15 -26.97 -0.06
CA ARG A 101 44.28 -26.56 -1.46
C ARG A 101 43.08 -25.78 -1.99
N LEU A 102 41.90 -26.00 -1.41
CA LEU A 102 40.64 -25.40 -1.83
C LEU A 102 40.29 -24.21 -0.94
N LEU A 103 40.37 -24.40 0.38
CA LEU A 103 40.15 -23.33 1.35
C LEU A 103 40.95 -23.63 2.63
N ALA A 104 42.07 -22.92 2.81
CA ALA A 104 43.00 -23.15 3.91
C ALA A 104 42.41 -22.71 5.27
N GLY A 105 42.59 -23.55 6.29
CA GLY A 105 42.29 -23.22 7.68
C GLY A 105 40.80 -23.13 8.05
N VAL A 106 39.90 -23.58 7.19
CA VAL A 106 38.45 -23.56 7.45
C VAL A 106 37.98 -24.89 8.01
N SER A 107 37.39 -24.81 9.20
CA SER A 107 36.72 -25.92 9.88
C SER A 107 35.56 -25.32 10.67
N GLU A 108 34.35 -25.35 10.09
CA GLU A 108 33.19 -24.66 10.64
C GLU A 108 31.98 -25.60 10.76
N PRO A 109 31.20 -25.54 11.85
CA PRO A 109 29.95 -26.28 11.95
C PRO A 109 29.03 -25.99 10.76
N LEU A 110 28.53 -27.05 10.13
CA LEU A 110 27.56 -26.98 9.05
C LEU A 110 26.16 -26.74 9.65
N VAL A 111 25.43 -25.79 9.09
CA VAL A 111 23.98 -25.67 9.33
C VAL A 111 23.32 -26.76 8.48
N VAL A 112 22.74 -27.77 9.11
CA VAL A 112 22.05 -28.87 8.41
C VAL A 112 20.61 -28.45 8.14
N ASN A 113 20.26 -28.21 6.87
CA ASN A 113 18.91 -27.85 6.46
C ASN A 113 18.59 -28.27 5.01
N THR A 114 17.51 -27.77 4.44
CA THR A 114 17.06 -28.13 3.09
C THR A 114 17.94 -27.58 1.97
N VAL A 115 18.83 -26.61 2.25
CA VAL A 115 19.61 -25.87 1.23
C VAL A 115 21.12 -26.04 1.38
N SER A 116 21.57 -26.37 2.59
CA SER A 116 22.96 -26.66 2.93
C SER A 116 23.24 -28.15 2.82
N GLY A 117 24.44 -28.52 2.35
CA GLY A 117 24.80 -29.90 2.14
C GLY A 117 24.03 -30.55 0.99
N LYS A 118 23.71 -29.77 -0.05
CA LYS A 118 23.01 -30.22 -1.26
C LYS A 118 23.94 -30.20 -2.45
N SER A 119 23.69 -31.09 -3.39
CA SER A 119 24.42 -31.15 -4.65
C SER A 119 23.51 -31.42 -5.84
N PHE A 120 23.95 -31.01 -7.02
CA PHE A 120 23.32 -31.36 -8.28
C PHE A 120 24.35 -31.41 -9.40
N ASP A 121 24.05 -32.18 -10.44
CA ASP A 121 24.87 -32.28 -11.64
C ASP A 121 24.25 -31.46 -12.78
N GLN A 122 25.10 -30.72 -13.48
CA GLN A 122 24.72 -29.94 -14.66
C GLN A 122 25.63 -30.32 -15.84
N LEU A 123 25.04 -30.83 -16.93
CA LEU A 123 25.77 -31.15 -18.15
C LEU A 123 25.78 -29.93 -19.10
N ILE A 124 26.95 -29.39 -19.41
CA ILE A 124 27.14 -28.31 -20.39
C ILE A 124 28.34 -28.66 -21.26
N ASP A 125 28.17 -28.61 -22.59
CA ASP A 125 29.23 -28.92 -23.57
C ASP A 125 29.95 -30.27 -23.33
N ARG A 126 29.17 -31.30 -22.95
CA ARG A 126 29.65 -32.67 -22.62
C ARG A 126 30.57 -32.74 -21.39
N VAL A 127 30.61 -31.69 -20.57
CA VAL A 127 31.27 -31.67 -19.26
C VAL A 127 30.18 -31.66 -18.19
N THR A 128 30.22 -32.63 -17.28
CA THR A 128 29.36 -32.64 -16.10
C THR A 128 30.01 -31.82 -15.00
N TYR A 129 29.30 -30.81 -14.51
CA TYR A 129 29.66 -30.00 -13.35
C TYR A 129 28.84 -30.46 -12.15
N HIS A 130 29.50 -30.97 -11.13
CA HIS A 130 28.92 -31.30 -9.84
C HIS A 130 28.99 -30.07 -8.94
N VAL A 131 27.86 -29.47 -8.60
CA VAL A 131 27.79 -28.24 -7.80
C VAL A 131 27.24 -28.56 -6.43
N GLU A 132 27.95 -28.15 -5.38
CA GLU A 132 27.61 -28.39 -3.98
C GLU A 132 27.47 -27.07 -3.23
N THR A 133 26.51 -26.98 -2.30
CA THR A 133 26.26 -25.80 -1.45
C THR A 133 26.46 -26.13 0.03
N TYR A 134 27.06 -25.20 0.76
CA TYR A 134 27.32 -25.32 2.20
C TYR A 134 26.96 -24.01 2.89
N VAL A 135 26.17 -24.11 3.96
CA VAL A 135 25.95 -23.01 4.90
C VAL A 135 26.64 -23.37 6.21
N THR A 136 27.60 -22.55 6.63
CA THR A 136 28.39 -22.81 7.83
C THR A 136 28.27 -21.69 8.85
N LYS A 137 28.47 -22.05 10.12
CA LYS A 137 28.41 -21.15 11.26
C LYS A 137 29.84 -20.85 11.74
N PRO A 138 30.52 -19.81 11.21
CA PRO A 138 31.83 -19.39 11.72
C PRO A 138 31.76 -18.96 13.20
N ALA A 139 32.91 -18.73 13.82
CA ALA A 139 32.95 -18.16 15.17
C ALA A 139 32.18 -16.82 15.24
N ALA A 140 31.46 -16.60 16.33
CA ALA A 140 30.77 -15.34 16.56
C ALA A 140 31.78 -14.17 16.59
N THR A 141 31.34 -13.00 16.14
CA THR A 141 32.15 -11.78 16.21
C THR A 141 32.38 -11.38 17.67
N THR A 142 33.36 -10.51 17.90
CA THR A 142 33.61 -9.92 19.23
C THR A 142 32.42 -9.15 19.81
N SER A 143 31.50 -8.71 18.96
CA SER A 143 30.21 -8.09 19.34
C SER A 143 29.10 -9.09 19.69
N GLY A 144 29.39 -10.40 19.70
CA GLY A 144 28.41 -11.46 19.97
C GLY A 144 27.48 -11.77 18.80
N SER A 145 27.71 -11.18 17.62
CA SER A 145 26.91 -11.42 16.42
C SER A 145 27.31 -12.73 15.74
N GLN A 146 26.33 -13.47 15.22
CA GLN A 146 26.56 -14.74 14.54
C GLN A 146 26.34 -14.60 13.03
N PRO A 147 27.41 -14.41 12.23
CA PRO A 147 27.30 -14.50 10.78
C PRO A 147 27.23 -15.95 10.32
N TYR A 148 26.80 -16.14 9.07
CA TYR A 148 26.80 -17.43 8.38
C TYR A 148 27.57 -17.31 7.07
N ASN A 149 28.35 -18.32 6.72
CA ASN A 149 29.07 -18.36 5.45
C ASN A 149 28.31 -19.24 4.46
N LEU A 150 28.01 -18.67 3.29
CA LEU A 150 27.44 -19.34 2.14
C LEU A 150 28.59 -19.73 1.22
N THR A 151 28.74 -21.02 0.95
CA THR A 151 29.81 -21.55 0.10
C THR A 151 29.20 -22.38 -1.02
N ALA A 152 29.62 -22.15 -2.25
CA ALA A 152 29.27 -22.99 -3.39
C ALA A 152 30.56 -23.48 -4.06
N ILE A 153 30.61 -24.76 -4.40
CA ILE A 153 31.77 -25.42 -5.00
C ILE A 153 31.30 -26.16 -6.24
N ALA A 154 31.93 -25.92 -7.39
CA ALA A 154 31.73 -26.74 -8.58
C ALA A 154 32.96 -27.59 -8.86
N LYS A 155 32.73 -28.86 -9.16
CA LYS A 155 33.75 -29.85 -9.55
C LYS A 155 33.43 -30.40 -10.92
N TRP A 156 34.44 -30.60 -11.74
CA TRP A 156 34.28 -31.22 -13.04
C TRP A 156 35.54 -31.95 -13.46
N THR A 157 35.38 -32.96 -14.30
CA THR A 157 36.52 -33.58 -14.98
C THR A 157 36.76 -32.83 -16.30
N SER A 158 37.93 -32.20 -16.44
CA SER A 158 38.22 -31.46 -17.67
C SER A 158 38.47 -32.43 -18.84
N THR A 159 37.80 -32.18 -19.97
CA THR A 159 37.97 -32.94 -21.22
C THR A 159 39.30 -32.64 -21.94
N VAL A 160 40.07 -31.68 -21.43
CA VAL A 160 41.28 -31.16 -22.09
C VAL A 160 42.53 -31.40 -21.24
N SER A 161 42.43 -31.17 -19.93
CA SER A 161 43.47 -31.58 -18.99
C SER A 161 42.90 -32.73 -18.16
N HIS A 162 43.26 -33.97 -18.48
CA HIS A 162 42.76 -35.15 -17.78
C HIS A 162 43.01 -35.01 -16.26
N GLY A 163 41.95 -34.72 -15.51
CA GLY A 163 42.01 -34.46 -14.07
C GLY A 163 40.78 -33.73 -13.54
N SER A 164 40.48 -33.94 -12.26
CA SER A 164 39.43 -33.21 -11.54
C SER A 164 39.85 -31.75 -11.33
N ARG A 165 38.91 -30.83 -11.56
CA ARG A 165 39.05 -29.40 -11.35
C ARG A 165 37.93 -28.93 -10.43
N GLU A 166 38.25 -27.96 -9.59
CA GLU A 166 37.35 -27.43 -8.57
C GLU A 166 37.41 -25.89 -8.63
N ILE A 167 36.29 -25.23 -8.40
CA ILE A 167 36.22 -23.79 -8.14
C ILE A 167 35.26 -23.56 -6.97
N ILE A 168 35.61 -22.61 -6.11
CA ILE A 168 34.86 -22.24 -4.91
C ILE A 168 34.54 -20.75 -4.95
N GLN A 169 33.33 -20.40 -4.50
CA GLN A 169 33.01 -19.04 -4.10
C GLN A 169 32.36 -19.08 -2.73
N ARG A 170 32.61 -18.00 -1.97
CA ARG A 170 32.16 -17.86 -0.60
C ARG A 170 31.64 -16.45 -0.37
N SER A 171 30.54 -16.36 0.34
CA SER A 171 29.96 -15.11 0.85
C SER A 171 29.67 -15.26 2.33
N THR A 172 29.63 -14.13 3.04
CA THR A 172 29.04 -14.08 4.37
C THR A 172 27.65 -13.46 4.27
N THR A 173 26.69 -13.99 5.04
CA THR A 173 25.36 -13.42 5.23
C THR A 173 25.14 -13.20 6.72
N PHE A 174 24.44 -12.12 7.05
CA PHE A 174 24.17 -11.73 8.43
C PHE A 174 22.93 -10.83 8.45
N SER A 175 22.09 -11.03 9.46
CA SER A 175 21.03 -10.09 9.80
C SER A 175 21.04 -9.87 11.33
N PRO A 176 21.04 -8.62 11.80
CA PRO A 176 21.05 -8.36 13.23
C PRO A 176 19.76 -8.84 13.91
N ALA A 177 19.87 -9.23 15.18
CA ALA A 177 18.71 -9.62 15.97
C ALA A 177 17.66 -8.50 16.00
N GLY A 178 16.38 -8.86 15.84
CA GLY A 178 15.25 -7.92 15.85
C GLY A 178 14.89 -7.30 14.49
N CYS A 179 15.62 -7.64 13.42
CA CYS A 179 15.42 -7.09 12.07
C CYS A 179 14.93 -8.13 11.05
N LEU A 180 14.59 -9.33 11.53
CA LEU A 180 14.03 -10.41 10.74
C LEU A 180 12.58 -10.64 11.14
N SER A 181 11.74 -10.82 10.13
CA SER A 181 10.35 -11.23 10.26
C SER A 181 10.01 -12.06 9.04
N THR A 182 9.57 -13.30 9.22
CA THR A 182 9.15 -14.15 8.11
C THR A 182 7.98 -13.57 7.31
N ALA A 183 7.23 -12.64 7.90
CA ALA A 183 6.09 -11.98 7.26
C ALA A 183 6.44 -10.69 6.50
N THR A 184 7.47 -9.94 6.93
CA THR A 184 7.72 -8.57 6.43
C THR A 184 9.17 -8.30 6.04
N SER A 185 10.14 -9.03 6.59
CA SER A 185 11.57 -8.81 6.41
C SER A 185 12.30 -10.17 6.39
N PRO A 186 11.98 -11.05 5.42
CA PRO A 186 12.47 -12.42 5.44
C PRO A 186 13.93 -12.53 4.99
N PHE A 187 14.48 -11.51 4.31
CA PHE A 187 15.81 -11.57 3.71
C PHE A 187 16.90 -11.00 4.62
N ALA A 188 18.12 -11.47 4.41
CA ALA A 188 19.29 -10.98 5.12
C ALA A 188 19.60 -9.53 4.68
N ALA A 189 19.45 -8.57 5.58
CA ALA A 189 19.83 -7.19 5.32
C ALA A 189 20.25 -6.48 6.61
N PRO A 190 20.96 -5.35 6.51
CA PRO A 190 21.10 -4.42 7.63
C PRO A 190 19.72 -4.03 8.17
N CYS A 191 19.64 -3.78 9.47
CA CYS A 191 18.42 -3.20 10.06
C CYS A 191 18.12 -1.86 9.39
N GLN A 192 16.92 -1.72 8.85
CA GLN A 192 16.41 -0.45 8.35
C GLN A 192 15.27 0.02 9.25
N PRO A 193 15.06 1.34 9.34
CA PRO A 193 13.85 1.87 9.96
C PRO A 193 12.61 1.41 9.19
N TYR A 194 11.53 1.19 9.94
CA TYR A 194 10.24 0.78 9.40
C TYR A 194 9.26 1.94 9.47
N TYR A 195 8.55 2.19 8.37
CA TYR A 195 7.56 3.25 8.25
C TYR A 195 6.24 2.69 7.77
N THR A 196 5.14 3.18 8.34
CA THR A 196 3.82 3.08 7.71
C THR A 196 3.10 4.41 7.73
N ALA A 197 2.32 4.67 6.69
CA ALA A 197 1.40 5.79 6.63
C ALA A 197 0.10 5.32 5.96
N ARG A 198 -1.04 5.68 6.55
CA ARG A 198 -2.38 5.37 6.04
C ARG A 198 -3.27 6.57 6.24
N ALA A 199 -3.99 6.99 5.21
CA ALA A 199 -4.93 8.08 5.33
C ALA A 199 -6.11 7.87 4.40
N GLY A 200 -7.27 8.41 4.75
CA GLY A 200 -8.46 8.30 3.92
C GLY A 200 -9.74 8.72 4.61
N GLU A 201 -10.84 8.44 3.93
CA GLU A 201 -12.19 8.61 4.45
C GLU A 201 -12.72 7.27 5.00
N ALA A 202 -13.37 7.33 6.15
CA ALA A 202 -14.21 6.23 6.61
C ALA A 202 -15.45 6.12 5.72
N LEU A 203 -15.95 4.89 5.52
CA LEU A 203 -17.15 4.63 4.73
C LEU A 203 -18.32 5.52 5.18
N SER A 204 -19.05 6.06 4.21
CA SER A 204 -20.14 6.99 4.43
C SER A 204 -21.27 6.78 3.43
N GLY A 205 -22.49 7.14 3.83
CA GLY A 205 -23.66 6.95 3.00
C GLY A 205 -24.99 6.99 3.76
N VAL A 206 -26.04 6.59 3.05
CA VAL A 206 -27.40 6.43 3.58
C VAL A 206 -27.86 5.00 3.36
N THR A 207 -28.44 4.38 4.40
CA THR A 207 -29.09 3.09 4.31
C THR A 207 -30.56 3.22 4.70
N ILE A 208 -31.44 2.69 3.88
CA ILE A 208 -32.89 2.65 4.11
C ILE A 208 -33.29 1.19 4.28
N THR A 209 -33.95 0.86 5.39
CA THR A 209 -34.40 -0.49 5.71
C THR A 209 -35.77 -0.47 6.39
N ASN A 210 -36.36 -1.64 6.59
CA ASN A 210 -37.49 -1.81 7.48
C ASN A 210 -37.09 -1.38 8.92
N THR A 211 -38.00 -0.71 9.65
CA THR A 211 -37.78 -0.20 11.01
C THR A 211 -37.60 -1.30 12.06
N ASP A 212 -38.25 -2.44 11.85
CA ASP A 212 -38.26 -3.56 12.79
C ASP A 212 -37.04 -4.47 12.59
N SER A 213 -36.64 -4.69 11.32
CA SER A 213 -35.48 -5.53 10.99
C SER A 213 -34.98 -5.29 9.57
N SER A 214 -33.67 -5.09 9.41
CA SER A 214 -33.02 -4.92 8.09
C SER A 214 -33.03 -6.19 7.22
N ALA A 215 -33.41 -7.34 7.77
CA ALA A 215 -33.55 -8.58 7.02
C ALA A 215 -34.92 -8.71 6.33
N LEU A 216 -35.90 -7.90 6.71
CA LEU A 216 -37.25 -7.93 6.16
C LEU A 216 -37.40 -6.92 5.01
N ALA A 217 -38.35 -7.20 4.12
CA ALA A 217 -38.77 -6.22 3.12
C ALA A 217 -39.28 -4.94 3.82
N ILE A 218 -39.02 -3.79 3.21
CA ILE A 218 -39.64 -2.53 3.63
C ILE A 218 -41.15 -2.69 3.43
N PRO A 219 -42.00 -2.48 4.46
CA PRO A 219 -43.44 -2.69 4.37
C PRO A 219 -44.05 -1.97 3.16
N GLY A 220 -44.75 -2.72 2.30
CA GLY A 220 -45.37 -2.16 1.09
C GLY A 220 -44.40 -1.86 -0.06
N MET A 221 -43.17 -2.36 -0.04
CA MET A 221 -42.17 -2.22 -1.10
C MET A 221 -41.55 -3.59 -1.46
N ASP A 222 -40.98 -3.69 -2.66
CA ASP A 222 -40.37 -4.94 -3.16
C ASP A 222 -38.90 -5.14 -2.73
N ALA A 223 -38.32 -4.19 -1.98
CA ALA A 223 -36.92 -4.22 -1.55
C ALA A 223 -36.76 -4.36 -0.03
N THR A 224 -35.69 -5.04 0.40
CA THR A 224 -35.24 -5.10 1.81
C THR A 224 -34.39 -3.90 2.18
N SER A 225 -33.61 -3.35 1.24
CA SER A 225 -32.81 -2.16 1.50
C SER A 225 -32.50 -1.32 0.26
N LEU A 226 -32.28 -0.04 0.49
CA LEU A 226 -31.63 0.89 -0.44
C LEU A 226 -30.39 1.45 0.24
N GLN A 227 -29.28 1.56 -0.50
CA GLN A 227 -28.00 2.05 -0.01
C GLN A 227 -27.44 3.08 -0.98
N LEU A 228 -27.13 4.26 -0.47
CA LEU A 228 -26.48 5.36 -1.18
C LEU A 228 -25.09 5.54 -0.57
N GLY A 229 -24.03 5.12 -1.27
CA GLY A 229 -22.65 5.34 -0.83
C GLY A 229 -22.13 6.68 -1.33
N PHE A 230 -21.39 7.41 -0.49
CA PHE A 230 -20.67 8.61 -0.94
C PHE A 230 -19.29 8.25 -1.50
N GLY A 231 -18.68 9.21 -2.19
CA GLY A 231 -17.30 9.05 -2.66
C GLY A 231 -16.32 8.93 -1.49
N HIS A 232 -15.20 8.26 -1.72
CA HIS A 232 -14.17 8.05 -0.69
C HIS A 232 -12.78 7.97 -1.32
N THR A 233 -11.78 8.39 -0.55
CA THR A 233 -10.36 8.26 -0.92
C THR A 233 -9.63 7.48 0.17
N SER A 234 -8.61 6.71 -0.21
CA SER A 234 -7.74 6.01 0.73
C SER A 234 -6.33 5.83 0.18
N THR A 235 -5.36 5.80 1.08
CA THR A 235 -3.94 5.59 0.78
C THR A 235 -3.30 4.74 1.86
N ASN A 236 -2.32 3.95 1.46
CA ASN A 236 -1.50 3.13 2.36
C ASN A 236 -0.08 3.08 1.82
N LEU A 237 0.89 3.14 2.72
CA LEU A 237 2.31 3.09 2.44
C LEU A 237 2.98 2.28 3.54
N LEU A 238 3.83 1.36 3.14
CA LEU A 238 4.73 0.61 4.01
C LEU A 238 6.13 0.69 3.39
N SER A 239 7.13 1.02 4.20
CA SER A 239 8.53 1.12 3.78
C SER A 239 9.44 0.50 4.83
N GLU A 240 10.21 -0.51 4.42
CA GLU A 240 11.31 -1.10 5.18
C GLU A 240 12.39 -1.56 4.19
N GLN A 241 12.65 -2.87 4.07
CA GLN A 241 13.53 -3.46 3.04
C GLN A 241 12.94 -3.32 1.64
N THR A 242 11.62 -3.45 1.54
CA THR A 242 10.83 -3.14 0.35
C THR A 242 9.83 -2.04 0.68
N VAL A 243 9.31 -1.44 -0.36
CA VAL A 243 8.25 -0.45 -0.30
C VAL A 243 7.01 -1.05 -0.95
N THR A 244 5.86 -0.80 -0.35
CA THR A 244 4.56 -1.01 -0.98
C THR A 244 3.72 0.23 -0.76
N ALA A 245 3.09 0.73 -1.82
CA ALA A 245 2.19 1.87 -1.70
C ALA A 245 0.94 1.66 -2.54
N THR A 246 -0.22 2.01 -1.98
CA THR A 246 -1.51 1.90 -2.67
C THR A 246 -2.26 3.20 -2.54
N GLY A 247 -2.85 3.66 -3.64
CA GLY A 247 -3.84 4.73 -3.64
C GLY A 247 -5.15 4.20 -4.20
N ALA A 248 -6.27 4.62 -3.63
CA ALA A 248 -7.59 4.28 -4.13
C ALA A 248 -8.58 5.43 -3.97
N ASP A 249 -9.47 5.56 -4.94
CA ASP A 249 -10.58 6.49 -4.97
C ASP A 249 -11.83 5.75 -5.47
N GLY A 250 -12.99 6.14 -4.95
CA GLY A 250 -14.28 5.63 -5.38
C GLY A 250 -15.31 6.77 -5.45
N THR A 251 -16.09 6.75 -6.52
CA THR A 251 -17.21 7.69 -6.74
C THR A 251 -18.45 7.28 -5.92
N SER A 252 -19.46 8.16 -5.83
CA SER A 252 -20.72 7.80 -5.18
C SER A 252 -21.42 6.64 -5.88
N SER A 253 -22.16 5.84 -5.11
CA SER A 253 -22.81 4.63 -5.60
C SER A 253 -24.21 4.47 -5.04
N GLY A 254 -25.04 3.72 -5.76
CA GLY A 254 -26.39 3.37 -5.36
C GLY A 254 -26.58 1.87 -5.47
N LYS A 255 -27.29 1.28 -4.51
CA LYS A 255 -27.65 -0.14 -4.50
C LYS A 255 -29.07 -0.32 -3.97
N VAL A 256 -29.87 -1.14 -4.65
CA VAL A 256 -31.18 -1.59 -4.18
C VAL A 256 -31.16 -3.10 -4.08
N VAL A 257 -31.55 -3.63 -2.93
CA VAL A 257 -31.60 -5.07 -2.64
C VAL A 257 -33.04 -5.49 -2.49
N GLY A 258 -33.56 -6.24 -3.46
CA GLY A 258 -34.86 -6.92 -3.39
C GLY A 258 -34.72 -8.39 -3.78
N THR A 259 -35.60 -8.89 -4.63
CA THR A 259 -35.44 -10.22 -5.26
C THR A 259 -34.17 -10.29 -6.11
N THR A 260 -33.82 -9.17 -6.76
CA THR A 260 -32.56 -8.94 -7.46
C THR A 260 -31.83 -7.75 -6.84
N THR A 261 -30.49 -7.74 -6.93
CA THR A 261 -29.69 -6.58 -6.56
C THR A 261 -29.42 -5.73 -7.80
N SER A 262 -29.72 -4.44 -7.72
CA SER A 262 -29.38 -3.44 -8.75
C SER A 262 -28.38 -2.43 -8.20
N THR A 263 -27.41 -2.01 -9.02
CA THR A 263 -26.37 -1.04 -8.65
C THR A 263 -26.18 0.02 -9.73
N THR A 264 -25.72 1.21 -9.34
CA THR A 264 -25.34 2.30 -10.25
C THR A 264 -24.23 3.16 -9.61
N GLY A 265 -23.38 3.79 -10.44
CA GLY A 265 -22.22 4.53 -9.94
C GLY A 265 -21.18 3.59 -9.28
N GLY A 266 -20.31 4.14 -8.46
CA GLY A 266 -19.26 3.38 -7.78
C GLY A 266 -18.09 3.02 -8.68
N GLU A 267 -17.81 3.85 -9.69
CA GLU A 267 -16.55 3.80 -10.44
C GLU A 267 -15.38 3.99 -9.48
N THR A 268 -14.30 3.24 -9.71
CA THR A 268 -13.13 3.24 -8.82
C THR A 268 -11.83 3.45 -9.59
N ALA A 269 -10.85 4.05 -8.92
CA ALA A 269 -9.46 4.05 -9.31
C ALA A 269 -8.65 3.37 -8.21
N SER A 270 -7.76 2.46 -8.57
CA SER A 270 -6.81 1.92 -7.62
C SER A 270 -5.47 1.67 -8.29
N VAL A 271 -4.40 1.91 -7.54
CA VAL A 271 -3.02 1.65 -7.93
C VAL A 271 -2.30 0.98 -6.78
N ALA A 272 -1.39 0.07 -7.08
CA ALA A 272 -0.61 -0.63 -6.08
C ALA A 272 0.80 -0.89 -6.59
N ILE A 273 1.78 -0.17 -6.05
CA ILE A 273 3.19 -0.34 -6.43
C ILE A 273 3.94 -1.14 -5.37
N ASP A 274 5.05 -1.74 -5.79
CA ASP A 274 6.05 -2.30 -4.89
C ASP A 274 7.49 -2.06 -5.40
N SER A 275 8.46 -2.26 -4.51
CA SER A 275 9.89 -2.27 -4.84
C SER A 275 10.55 -3.63 -4.60
N ASP A 276 9.77 -4.71 -4.67
CA ASP A 276 10.33 -6.07 -4.58
C ASP A 276 11.35 -6.28 -5.72
N PRO A 277 12.51 -6.93 -5.48
CA PRO A 277 13.47 -7.22 -6.55
C PRO A 277 12.90 -7.97 -7.77
N SER A 278 11.77 -8.68 -7.60
CA SER A 278 11.06 -9.38 -8.67
C SER A 278 10.10 -8.49 -9.48
N SER A 279 9.84 -7.26 -9.03
CA SER A 279 8.95 -6.33 -9.71
C SER A 279 9.67 -5.37 -10.65
N THR A 280 8.91 -4.61 -11.44
CA THR A 280 9.48 -3.60 -12.33
C THR A 280 10.13 -2.48 -11.53
N PRO A 281 11.42 -2.15 -11.73
CA PRO A 281 12.08 -1.08 -10.98
C PRO A 281 11.40 0.29 -11.14
N ASN A 282 11.47 1.12 -10.10
CA ASN A 282 10.97 2.51 -10.08
C ASN A 282 9.50 2.64 -10.53
N GLN A 283 8.63 1.77 -10.01
CA GLN A 283 7.21 1.82 -10.36
C GLN A 283 6.60 3.19 -10.10
N LEU A 284 5.80 3.62 -11.08
CA LEU A 284 4.90 4.75 -11.00
C LEU A 284 3.61 4.33 -11.69
N MET A 285 2.50 4.45 -10.97
CA MET A 285 1.18 4.16 -11.51
C MET A 285 0.20 5.25 -11.15
N THR A 286 -0.66 5.57 -12.10
CA THR A 286 -1.81 6.45 -11.92
C THR A 286 -3.04 5.80 -12.52
N ALA A 287 -4.18 6.02 -11.88
CA ALA A 287 -5.48 5.59 -12.35
C ALA A 287 -6.49 6.70 -12.09
N THR A 288 -7.53 6.75 -12.92
CA THR A 288 -8.62 7.73 -12.79
C THR A 288 -9.95 7.01 -12.72
N ALA A 289 -10.79 7.41 -11.77
CA ALA A 289 -12.17 6.97 -11.69
C ALA A 289 -12.96 7.89 -12.64
N PRO A 290 -13.47 7.38 -13.77
CA PRO A 290 -14.14 8.23 -14.74
C PRO A 290 -15.41 8.84 -14.14
N ALA A 291 -15.79 10.01 -14.65
CA ALA A 291 -17.04 10.64 -14.31
C ALA A 291 -18.22 9.72 -14.65
N HIS A 292 -19.05 9.35 -13.67
CA HIS A 292 -20.19 8.46 -13.92
C HIS A 292 -21.50 9.22 -14.13
N THR A 293 -22.40 8.61 -14.91
CA THR A 293 -23.80 9.01 -14.97
C THR A 293 -24.57 8.23 -13.90
N ALA A 294 -25.07 8.94 -12.88
CA ALA A 294 -25.85 8.33 -11.81
C ALA A 294 -27.30 8.14 -12.23
N ASN A 295 -27.71 6.89 -12.48
CA ASN A 295 -29.12 6.56 -12.66
C ASN A 295 -29.85 6.59 -11.32
N THR A 296 -31.13 6.93 -11.35
CA THR A 296 -32.00 6.75 -10.18
C THR A 296 -32.33 5.27 -10.04
N LEU A 297 -32.05 4.69 -8.88
CA LEU A 297 -32.55 3.36 -8.53
C LEU A 297 -33.83 3.51 -7.71
N THR A 298 -34.81 2.66 -7.96
CA THR A 298 -36.11 2.72 -7.30
C THR A 298 -36.51 1.35 -6.76
N THR A 299 -37.34 1.38 -5.73
CA THR A 299 -38.20 0.27 -5.34
C THR A 299 -39.63 0.78 -5.24
N THR A 300 -40.58 -0.03 -5.67
CA THR A 300 -42.00 0.32 -5.76
C THR A 300 -42.83 -0.72 -5.01
N GLY A 301 -44.05 -0.34 -4.65
CA GLY A 301 -45.06 -1.26 -4.14
C GLY A 301 -46.32 -0.52 -3.70
N SER A 302 -47.17 -1.19 -2.92
CA SER A 302 -48.40 -0.57 -2.38
C SER A 302 -48.13 0.62 -1.45
N GLY A 303 -46.92 0.70 -0.89
CA GLY A 303 -46.47 1.77 -0.01
C GLY A 303 -46.00 3.04 -0.75
N GLY A 304 -45.89 3.00 -2.08
CA GLY A 304 -45.40 4.10 -2.91
C GLY A 304 -44.10 3.73 -3.65
N THR A 305 -43.24 4.72 -3.87
CA THR A 305 -41.92 4.54 -4.48
C THR A 305 -40.84 5.15 -3.59
N LEU A 306 -39.80 4.39 -3.26
CA LEU A 306 -38.56 4.92 -2.70
C LEU A 306 -37.50 4.94 -3.79
N SER A 307 -36.74 6.01 -3.87
CA SER A 307 -35.66 6.13 -4.84
C SER A 307 -34.41 6.74 -4.25
N ILE A 308 -33.27 6.25 -4.70
CA ILE A 308 -31.95 6.82 -4.42
C ILE A 308 -31.30 7.24 -5.73
N GLN A 309 -30.57 8.34 -5.69
CA GLN A 309 -29.76 8.79 -6.81
C GLN A 309 -28.40 9.23 -6.26
N PRO A 310 -27.30 8.54 -6.63
CA PRO A 310 -25.94 9.00 -6.36
C PRO A 310 -25.68 10.37 -7.00
N SER A 311 -24.66 11.08 -6.53
CA SER A 311 -24.22 12.28 -7.23
C SER A 311 -23.74 11.90 -8.63
N SER A 312 -23.89 12.80 -9.59
CA SER A 312 -23.47 12.57 -10.98
C SER A 312 -22.13 13.23 -11.24
N SER A 313 -21.42 12.79 -12.27
CA SER A 313 -20.15 13.40 -12.70
C SER A 313 -19.05 13.40 -11.65
N ASP A 314 -19.20 12.64 -10.57
CA ASP A 314 -18.12 12.44 -9.59
C ASP A 314 -16.94 11.79 -10.29
N ALA A 315 -15.76 12.31 -10.06
CA ALA A 315 -14.54 11.76 -10.64
C ALA A 315 -13.42 11.81 -9.62
N GLY A 316 -12.41 10.99 -9.84
CA GLY A 316 -11.24 11.01 -8.99
C GLY A 316 -10.03 10.34 -9.61
N SER A 317 -8.98 10.27 -8.82
CA SER A 317 -7.67 9.81 -9.24
C SER A 317 -6.94 9.16 -8.08
N ALA A 318 -6.14 8.16 -8.40
CA ALA A 318 -5.21 7.52 -7.50
C ALA A 318 -3.83 7.48 -8.15
N GLY A 319 -2.79 7.72 -7.37
CA GLY A 319 -1.40 7.71 -7.82
C GLY A 319 -0.48 7.13 -6.76
N ALA A 320 0.53 6.38 -7.19
CA ALA A 320 1.58 5.90 -6.32
C ALA A 320 2.89 5.81 -7.10
N ALA A 321 4.00 6.20 -6.47
CA ALA A 321 5.34 5.96 -7.02
C ALA A 321 6.37 5.64 -5.94
N ILE A 322 7.37 4.81 -6.27
CA ILE A 322 8.53 4.53 -5.41
C ILE A 322 9.43 5.77 -5.31
N GLN A 323 9.46 6.56 -6.38
CA GLN A 323 10.14 7.86 -6.48
C GLN A 323 9.11 8.90 -6.90
N ALA A 324 8.36 9.44 -5.93
CA ALA A 324 7.27 10.37 -6.22
C ALA A 324 7.76 11.82 -6.18
N ASP A 325 7.48 12.59 -7.22
CA ASP A 325 7.67 14.03 -7.22
C ASP A 325 6.49 14.78 -6.56
N ASN A 326 6.57 16.11 -6.56
CA ASN A 326 5.55 16.97 -5.97
C ASN A 326 4.27 17.12 -6.83
N THR A 327 4.23 16.56 -8.03
CA THR A 327 3.03 16.54 -8.88
C THR A 327 2.17 15.32 -8.59
N LEU A 328 2.80 14.18 -8.31
CA LEU A 328 2.12 12.96 -7.87
C LEU A 328 1.80 13.02 -6.37
N CYS A 329 2.78 13.41 -5.55
CA CYS A 329 2.63 13.42 -4.10
C CYS A 329 1.96 14.71 -3.61
N MET A 330 0.65 14.79 -3.75
CA MET A 330 -0.15 15.93 -3.31
C MET A 330 -0.57 15.74 -1.86
N ASN A 331 -0.39 16.76 -1.01
CA ASN A 331 -0.89 16.79 0.37
C ASN A 331 -2.42 16.90 0.40
N ALA A 332 -3.01 16.71 1.58
CA ALA A 332 -4.42 16.92 1.87
C ALA A 332 -4.92 18.33 1.50
N THR A 333 -4.07 19.35 1.52
CA THR A 333 -4.44 20.72 1.10
C THR A 333 -4.34 20.94 -0.42
N GLY A 334 -3.83 19.97 -1.18
CA GLY A 334 -3.54 20.08 -2.60
C GLY A 334 -2.20 20.75 -2.92
N SER A 335 -1.34 21.00 -1.93
CA SER A 335 0.05 21.41 -2.17
C SER A 335 0.92 20.19 -2.47
N GLY A 336 1.79 20.28 -3.48
CA GLY A 336 2.79 19.25 -3.75
C GLY A 336 3.80 19.06 -2.63
N LEU A 337 4.15 17.82 -2.32
CA LEU A 337 5.13 17.44 -1.30
C LEU A 337 6.47 17.07 -1.93
N THR A 338 7.55 17.62 -1.39
CA THR A 338 8.91 17.19 -1.65
C THR A 338 9.20 15.95 -0.81
N THR A 339 9.21 14.79 -1.45
CA THR A 339 9.38 13.48 -0.79
C THR A 339 10.85 13.19 -0.44
N GLY A 340 11.80 13.71 -1.21
CA GLY A 340 13.23 13.45 -1.05
C GLY A 340 14.04 14.67 -0.58
N PRO A 341 15.26 14.49 -0.04
CA PRO A 341 16.16 15.60 0.25
C PRO A 341 16.64 16.34 -1.01
N SER A 342 16.53 15.73 -2.19
CA SER A 342 16.86 16.32 -3.48
C SER A 342 16.01 15.69 -4.60
N ALA A 343 15.98 16.32 -5.77
CA ALA A 343 15.26 15.83 -6.95
C ALA A 343 15.79 14.47 -7.47
N SER A 344 17.03 14.11 -7.13
CA SER A 344 17.63 12.80 -7.47
C SER A 344 17.43 11.74 -6.39
N GLN A 345 16.82 12.08 -5.25
CA GLN A 345 16.63 11.20 -4.09
C GLN A 345 15.17 11.20 -3.64
N LEU A 346 14.24 11.18 -4.59
CA LEU A 346 12.81 11.10 -4.33
C LEU A 346 12.47 9.84 -3.53
N ARG A 347 11.42 9.93 -2.72
CA ARG A 347 10.96 8.86 -1.84
C ARG A 347 9.54 8.42 -2.20
N PRO A 348 9.06 7.29 -1.65
CA PRO A 348 7.77 6.76 -2.01
C PRO A 348 6.60 7.60 -1.51
N CYS A 349 5.52 7.63 -2.30
CA CYS A 349 4.28 8.28 -1.93
C CYS A 349 3.09 7.61 -2.64
N ALA A 350 1.96 7.58 -1.95
CA ALA A 350 0.64 7.32 -2.50
C ALA A 350 -0.27 8.53 -2.23
N ALA A 351 -1.05 8.91 -3.24
CA ALA A 351 -2.02 9.98 -3.16
C ALA A 351 -3.32 9.57 -3.85
N ALA A 352 -4.44 10.00 -3.31
CA ALA A 352 -5.76 9.87 -3.91
C ALA A 352 -6.51 11.19 -3.80
N ALA A 353 -7.34 11.49 -4.79
CA ALA A 353 -8.18 12.67 -4.80
C ALA A 353 -9.51 12.37 -5.49
N GLY A 354 -10.60 12.77 -4.85
CA GLY A 354 -11.97 12.56 -5.33
C GLY A 354 -12.76 13.85 -5.27
N GLN A 355 -13.65 14.08 -6.24
CA GLN A 355 -14.50 15.24 -6.27
C GLN A 355 -15.89 14.89 -6.79
N ALA A 356 -16.91 15.27 -6.02
CA ALA A 356 -18.27 15.29 -6.52
C ALA A 356 -18.49 16.58 -7.33
N LEU A 357 -18.83 16.47 -8.61
CA LEU A 357 -18.88 17.61 -9.55
C LEU A 357 -20.25 17.89 -10.15
N GLY A 358 -21.17 16.94 -10.11
CA GLY A 358 -22.50 17.08 -10.71
C GLY A 358 -23.60 17.34 -9.68
N GLY A 359 -24.74 16.67 -9.86
CA GLY A 359 -25.92 16.89 -9.01
C GLY A 359 -25.74 16.32 -7.61
N SER A 360 -26.51 16.86 -6.66
CA SER A 360 -26.60 16.33 -5.29
C SER A 360 -27.02 14.86 -5.29
N ALA A 361 -26.44 14.06 -4.39
CA ALA A 361 -26.98 12.75 -4.10
C ALA A 361 -28.30 12.91 -3.33
N THR A 362 -29.34 12.16 -3.69
CA THR A 362 -30.68 12.33 -3.10
C THR A 362 -31.37 11.03 -2.75
N VAL A 363 -32.24 11.13 -1.73
CA VAL A 363 -33.23 10.11 -1.37
C VAL A 363 -34.60 10.74 -1.56
N ARG A 364 -35.49 10.07 -2.30
CA ARG A 364 -36.86 10.54 -2.53
C ARG A 364 -37.90 9.48 -2.19
N TYR A 365 -39.07 9.97 -1.80
CA TYR A 365 -40.28 9.18 -1.63
C TYR A 365 -41.39 9.76 -2.51
N THR A 366 -42.06 8.90 -3.27
CA THR A 366 -43.27 9.27 -4.02
C THR A 366 -44.44 8.49 -3.46
N SER A 367 -45.55 9.17 -3.16
CA SER A 367 -46.75 8.54 -2.62
C SER A 367 -47.39 7.56 -3.61
N PRO A 368 -48.23 6.61 -3.15
CA PRO A 368 -48.87 5.64 -4.05
C PRO A 368 -49.72 6.28 -5.15
N SER A 369 -50.30 7.46 -4.91
CA SER A 369 -51.10 8.17 -5.90
C SER A 369 -50.26 8.95 -6.93
N GLY A 370 -48.95 9.12 -6.67
CA GLY A 370 -48.07 9.99 -7.44
C GLY A 370 -48.26 11.49 -7.18
N ALA A 371 -49.24 11.89 -6.36
CA ALA A 371 -49.54 13.31 -6.12
C ALA A 371 -48.47 14.03 -5.27
N SER A 372 -47.71 13.30 -4.47
CA SER A 372 -46.62 13.85 -3.64
C SER A 372 -45.30 13.18 -3.99
N SER A 373 -44.33 13.94 -4.51
CA SER A 373 -42.94 13.51 -4.75
C SER A 373 -41.99 14.35 -3.88
N LEU A 374 -41.38 13.71 -2.90
CA LEU A 374 -40.71 14.33 -1.76
C LEU A 374 -39.22 13.99 -1.73
N THR A 375 -38.34 14.97 -1.58
CA THR A 375 -36.90 14.73 -1.35
C THR A 375 -36.63 14.60 0.15
N LEU A 376 -36.53 13.36 0.64
CA LEU A 376 -36.32 13.08 2.05
C LEU A 376 -34.93 13.50 2.52
N ALA A 377 -33.91 13.32 1.68
CA ALA A 377 -32.54 13.70 1.98
C ALA A 377 -31.83 14.20 0.73
N ALA A 378 -30.94 15.18 0.91
CA ALA A 378 -30.11 15.71 -0.15
C ALA A 378 -28.69 16.01 0.38
N PHE A 379 -27.70 15.61 -0.40
CA PHE A 379 -26.28 15.77 -0.11
C PHE A 379 -25.63 16.50 -1.28
N ALA A 380 -25.49 17.81 -1.15
CA ALA A 380 -24.87 18.62 -2.17
C ALA A 380 -23.38 18.30 -2.30
N THR A 381 -22.87 18.47 -3.51
CA THR A 381 -21.45 18.31 -3.80
C THR A 381 -20.62 19.37 -3.06
N GLY A 382 -19.54 18.94 -2.41
CA GLY A 382 -18.60 19.83 -1.73
C GLY A 382 -17.48 20.30 -2.68
N ALA A 383 -16.98 21.50 -2.44
CA ALA A 383 -15.71 21.98 -2.99
C ALA A 383 -14.86 22.51 -1.83
N PRO A 384 -13.54 22.23 -1.78
CA PRO A 384 -12.66 21.56 -2.76
C PRO A 384 -12.67 20.02 -2.72
N GLN A 385 -11.84 19.39 -3.59
CA GLN A 385 -11.63 17.94 -3.68
C GLN A 385 -11.28 17.32 -2.32
N SER A 386 -11.84 16.14 -2.04
CA SER A 386 -11.32 15.25 -1.00
C SER A 386 -9.95 14.73 -1.41
N ARG A 387 -9.04 14.58 -0.45
CA ARG A 387 -7.68 14.09 -0.69
C ARG A 387 -7.24 13.16 0.43
N ALA A 388 -6.42 12.17 0.06
CA ALA A 388 -5.69 11.33 0.99
C ALA A 388 -4.25 11.16 0.51
N THR A 389 -3.30 11.14 1.44
CA THR A 389 -1.87 11.07 1.16
C THR A 389 -1.18 10.19 2.19
N ALA A 390 -0.32 9.30 1.72
CA ALA A 390 0.61 8.51 2.53
C ALA A 390 2.00 8.62 1.90
N ALA A 391 2.97 9.21 2.59
CA ALA A 391 4.29 9.51 2.04
C ALA A 391 5.41 9.27 3.04
N LEU A 392 6.60 8.96 2.52
CA LEU A 392 7.84 9.10 3.27
C LEU A 392 8.54 10.39 2.84
N LEU A 393 8.77 11.29 3.79
CA LEU A 393 9.34 12.62 3.54
C LEU A 393 10.77 12.70 4.07
N GLY A 394 11.70 13.09 3.21
CA GLY A 394 13.11 13.32 3.49
C GLY A 394 13.52 14.80 3.52
N ALA A 395 12.54 15.71 3.44
CA ALA A 395 12.73 17.15 3.48
C ALA A 395 11.57 17.81 4.23
N SER A 396 11.83 18.95 4.86
CA SER A 396 10.76 19.75 5.45
C SER A 396 9.88 20.33 4.34
N ASN A 397 8.57 20.23 4.53
CA ASN A 397 7.59 20.75 3.59
C ASN A 397 6.93 22.01 4.16
N GLY A 398 6.47 22.90 3.28
CA GLY A 398 5.73 24.10 3.68
C GLY A 398 4.49 23.77 4.51
N ALA A 399 3.94 24.75 5.23
CA ALA A 399 2.78 24.60 6.13
C ALA A 399 3.00 23.66 7.35
N GLY A 400 4.25 23.41 7.73
CA GLY A 400 4.58 22.60 8.89
C GLY A 400 4.19 21.14 8.66
N VAL A 401 4.76 20.52 7.63
CA VAL A 401 4.67 19.08 7.38
C VAL A 401 6.06 18.49 7.56
N CYS A 402 6.20 17.54 8.48
CA CYS A 402 7.46 16.91 8.86
C CYS A 402 8.61 17.94 9.05
N SER A 403 8.38 18.96 9.87
CA SER A 403 9.27 20.11 10.05
C SER A 403 9.74 20.36 11.49
N ALA A 404 9.48 19.44 12.43
CA ALA A 404 9.76 19.64 13.85
C ALA A 404 11.26 19.62 14.19
N SER A 405 12.08 18.96 13.37
CA SER A 405 13.52 18.78 13.60
C SER A 405 14.27 18.47 12.29
N THR A 406 15.60 18.49 12.36
CA THR A 406 16.50 18.04 11.29
C THR A 406 17.40 16.90 11.81
N PRO A 407 17.76 15.90 10.98
CA PRO A 407 17.31 15.67 9.61
C PRO A 407 15.81 15.35 9.53
N VAL A 408 15.22 15.36 8.33
CA VAL A 408 13.82 14.95 8.12
C VAL A 408 13.81 13.53 7.57
N ASP A 409 13.06 12.66 8.24
CA ASP A 409 12.83 11.28 7.82
C ASP A 409 11.53 10.78 8.47
N CYS A 410 10.41 11.11 7.83
CA CYS A 410 9.09 11.17 8.45
C CYS A 410 8.04 10.45 7.60
N ALA A 411 7.31 9.53 8.22
CA ALA A 411 6.06 9.03 7.68
C ALA A 411 4.99 10.10 7.83
N HIS A 412 4.34 10.45 6.72
CA HIS A 412 3.28 11.45 6.67
C HIS A 412 1.99 10.82 6.14
N ALA A 413 0.95 10.86 6.97
CA ALA A 413 -0.40 10.46 6.62
C ALA A 413 -1.34 11.66 6.77
N ALA A 414 -2.03 12.05 5.71
CA ALA A 414 -2.98 13.15 5.77
C ALA A 414 -4.21 12.93 4.90
N ALA A 415 -5.36 13.38 5.37
CA ALA A 415 -6.58 13.41 4.59
C ALA A 415 -7.34 14.72 4.80
N SER A 416 -8.11 15.12 3.79
CA SER A 416 -9.06 16.24 3.87
C SER A 416 -10.32 15.91 3.11
N ARG A 417 -11.42 16.54 3.52
CA ARG A 417 -12.65 16.52 2.76
C ARG A 417 -13.50 17.74 3.06
N THR A 418 -14.37 18.07 2.11
CA THR A 418 -15.47 19.00 2.33
C THR A 418 -16.76 18.38 1.83
N LEU A 419 -17.85 18.65 2.54
CA LEU A 419 -19.18 18.27 2.11
C LEU A 419 -19.95 19.53 1.76
N GLY A 420 -20.76 19.47 0.71
CA GLY A 420 -21.77 20.50 0.47
C GLY A 420 -22.84 20.43 1.56
N THR A 421 -23.93 21.19 1.38
CA THR A 421 -25.06 21.11 2.29
C THR A 421 -25.64 19.69 2.31
N ALA A 422 -25.58 19.04 3.47
CA ALA A 422 -26.23 17.76 3.74
C ALA A 422 -27.48 18.02 4.57
N SER A 423 -28.62 17.45 4.19
CA SER A 423 -29.88 17.72 4.90
C SER A 423 -30.84 16.55 4.82
N PHE A 424 -31.69 16.44 5.85
CA PHE A 424 -32.76 15.45 5.93
C PHE A 424 -34.06 16.12 6.38
N GLY A 425 -35.18 15.74 5.75
CA GLY A 425 -36.50 16.26 6.05
C GLY A 425 -36.78 17.67 5.51
N VAL A 426 -36.06 18.15 4.50
CA VAL A 426 -36.28 19.49 3.88
C VAL A 426 -37.48 19.42 2.94
N LEU A 427 -38.69 19.50 3.50
CA LEU A 427 -39.91 19.23 2.76
C LEU A 427 -41.01 20.27 3.03
N PRO A 428 -41.38 21.11 2.05
CA PRO A 428 -42.54 21.97 2.17
C PRO A 428 -43.83 21.14 2.10
N GLY A 429 -44.61 21.17 3.18
CA GLY A 429 -45.93 20.55 3.26
C GLY A 429 -47.05 21.59 3.25
N THR A 430 -48.31 21.11 3.25
CA THR A 430 -49.49 21.94 3.45
C THR A 430 -49.65 22.38 4.92
N SER A 431 -49.11 21.58 5.85
CA SER A 431 -48.98 21.91 7.26
C SER A 431 -47.85 21.08 7.89
N SER A 432 -47.25 21.58 8.98
CA SER A 432 -46.21 20.90 9.74
C SER A 432 -46.34 21.13 11.24
N THR A 433 -45.64 20.31 12.05
CA THR A 433 -45.48 20.54 13.49
C THR A 433 -45.02 21.98 13.78
N ALA A 434 -45.54 22.58 14.86
CA ALA A 434 -45.18 23.93 15.26
C ALA A 434 -43.66 24.07 15.49
N GLY A 435 -43.08 25.17 14.98
CA GLY A 435 -41.65 25.47 15.07
C GLY A 435 -40.79 24.82 13.98
N PHE A 436 -41.32 23.87 13.21
CA PHE A 436 -40.61 23.24 12.11
C PHE A 436 -40.43 24.21 10.94
N ASP A 437 -39.21 24.30 10.41
CA ASP A 437 -38.85 25.15 9.28
C ASP A 437 -38.38 24.25 8.12
N PRO A 438 -39.19 24.12 7.06
CA PRO A 438 -38.88 23.21 5.96
C PRO A 438 -37.59 23.58 5.23
N SER A 439 -37.09 24.82 5.35
CA SER A 439 -35.80 25.23 4.76
C SER A 439 -34.58 24.66 5.50
N LYS A 440 -34.74 24.28 6.78
CA LYS A 440 -33.68 23.71 7.63
C LYS A 440 -33.76 22.19 7.77
N GLY A 441 -34.94 21.62 7.50
CA GLY A 441 -35.21 20.19 7.66
C GLY A 441 -35.24 19.74 9.12
N LEU A 442 -35.24 18.43 9.36
CA LEU A 442 -35.05 17.86 10.70
C LEU A 442 -33.63 18.08 11.20
N TRP A 443 -32.68 17.95 10.29
CA TRP A 443 -31.32 18.38 10.49
C TRP A 443 -30.68 18.80 9.17
N SER A 444 -29.73 19.73 9.24
CA SER A 444 -28.91 20.14 8.11
C SER A 444 -27.51 20.53 8.56
N VAL A 445 -26.53 20.20 7.73
CA VAL A 445 -25.11 20.52 7.94
C VAL A 445 -24.66 21.38 6.76
N THR A 446 -23.99 22.49 7.06
CA THR A 446 -23.46 23.43 6.07
C THR A 446 -22.00 23.76 6.35
N SER A 447 -21.26 24.10 5.29
CA SER A 447 -19.84 24.49 5.36
C SER A 447 -18.97 23.46 6.10
N TYR A 448 -19.24 22.17 5.89
CA TYR A 448 -18.56 21.10 6.57
C TYR A 448 -17.19 20.84 5.95
N ALA A 449 -16.13 20.96 6.74
CA ALA A 449 -14.78 20.64 6.33
C ALA A 449 -14.03 19.92 7.45
N GLU A 450 -13.21 18.95 7.07
CA GLU A 450 -12.32 18.23 7.98
C GLU A 450 -10.92 18.11 7.40
N THR A 451 -9.92 18.11 8.27
CA THR A 451 -8.56 17.65 7.94
C THR A 451 -8.03 16.76 9.06
N ALA A 452 -7.28 15.72 8.70
CA ALA A 452 -6.57 14.85 9.62
C ALA A 452 -5.12 14.71 9.15
N ARG A 453 -4.17 14.80 10.08
CA ARG A 453 -2.74 14.61 9.81
C ARG A 453 -2.09 13.85 10.96
N ALA A 454 -1.44 12.74 10.65
CA ALA A 454 -0.58 11.99 11.55
C ALA A 454 0.83 11.90 10.96
N GLU A 455 1.84 12.11 11.80
CA GLU A 455 3.24 12.05 11.39
C GLU A 455 4.04 11.25 12.41
N GLU A 456 5.03 10.49 11.95
CA GLU A 456 5.97 9.77 12.82
C GLU A 456 7.37 9.71 12.21
N GLY A 457 8.40 9.68 13.05
CA GLY A 457 9.81 9.70 12.64
C GLY A 457 10.48 11.06 12.86
N PHE A 458 11.60 11.29 12.19
CA PHE A 458 12.38 12.51 12.32
C PHE A 458 11.70 13.69 11.63
N GLY A 459 11.49 14.78 12.35
CA GLY A 459 10.74 15.94 11.87
C GLY A 459 9.22 15.84 12.08
N ALA A 460 8.69 14.73 12.58
CA ALA A 460 7.26 14.55 12.79
C ALA A 460 6.65 15.56 13.78
N LEU A 461 5.46 16.06 13.47
CA LEU A 461 4.66 16.90 14.35
C LEU A 461 3.61 16.09 15.11
N ALA A 462 3.05 16.69 16.15
CA ALA A 462 1.91 16.11 16.85
C ALA A 462 0.72 15.92 15.88
N PRO A 463 -0.05 14.82 16.05
CA PRO A 463 -1.23 14.57 15.23
C PRO A 463 -2.23 15.72 15.38
N ALA A 464 -2.77 16.17 14.26
CA ALA A 464 -3.67 17.31 14.20
C ALA A 464 -4.95 16.93 13.46
N PHE A 465 -6.08 17.32 14.04
CA PHE A 465 -7.40 17.17 13.44
C PHE A 465 -8.12 18.50 13.51
N THR A 466 -8.79 18.88 12.43
CA THR A 466 -9.67 20.05 12.40
C THR A 466 -11.03 19.64 11.85
N ARG A 467 -12.07 20.31 12.35
CA ARG A 467 -13.44 20.21 11.87
C ARG A 467 -14.07 21.58 11.93
N THR A 468 -14.82 21.95 10.91
CA THR A 468 -15.65 23.16 10.87
C THR A 468 -17.00 22.85 10.26
N GLY A 469 -17.96 23.76 10.47
CA GLY A 469 -19.30 23.67 9.90
C GLY A 469 -20.38 23.99 10.92
N SER A 470 -21.61 24.18 10.42
CA SER A 470 -22.78 24.46 11.26
C SER A 470 -23.81 23.36 11.07
N LEU A 471 -24.22 22.75 12.17
CA LEU A 471 -25.30 21.77 12.21
C LEU A 471 -26.56 22.44 12.81
N GLN A 472 -27.67 22.37 12.09
CA GLN A 472 -29.01 22.71 12.59
C GLN A 472 -29.73 21.42 12.96
N VAL A 473 -30.39 21.38 14.12
CA VAL A 473 -31.15 20.22 14.60
C VAL A 473 -32.51 20.67 15.11
N PHE A 474 -33.59 20.07 14.65
CA PHE A 474 -34.94 20.28 15.18
C PHE A 474 -35.19 19.37 16.38
N GLN A 475 -35.05 19.91 17.59
CA GLN A 475 -35.01 19.15 18.84
C GLN A 475 -36.34 19.15 19.56
N ASP A 476 -36.65 18.04 20.22
CA ASP A 476 -37.82 17.92 21.09
C ASP A 476 -37.63 18.74 22.37
N ASN A 477 -38.60 19.59 22.69
CA ASN A 477 -38.62 20.37 23.94
C ASN A 477 -39.61 19.81 24.97
N GLY A 478 -40.25 18.67 24.71
CA GLY A 478 -41.21 18.02 25.61
C GLY A 478 -42.59 18.69 25.69
N ALA A 479 -42.84 19.76 24.91
CA ALA A 479 -44.08 20.54 24.92
C ALA A 479 -45.01 20.28 23.70
N GLY A 480 -44.82 19.17 22.98
CA GLY A 480 -45.61 18.85 21.78
C GLY A 480 -45.21 19.64 20.52
N GLY A 481 -44.01 20.22 20.52
CA GLY A 481 -43.38 20.92 19.40
C GLY A 481 -41.86 20.90 19.54
N GLY A 482 -41.15 21.45 18.55
CA GLY A 482 -39.68 21.48 18.56
C GLY A 482 -39.10 22.87 18.36
N THR A 483 -37.81 23.02 18.65
CA THR A 483 -37.03 24.22 18.29
C THR A 483 -35.73 23.84 17.60
N TYR A 484 -35.20 24.75 16.79
CA TYR A 484 -33.90 24.57 16.20
C TYR A 484 -32.78 24.91 17.17
N THR A 485 -31.82 24.02 17.27
CA THR A 485 -30.52 24.28 17.90
C THR A 485 -29.46 24.35 16.81
N THR A 486 -28.66 25.41 16.84
CA THR A 486 -27.46 25.55 16.02
C THR A 486 -26.26 25.02 16.81
N VAL A 487 -25.52 24.10 16.21
CA VAL A 487 -24.33 23.47 16.78
C VAL A 487 -23.13 23.85 15.92
N ASP A 488 -22.13 24.46 16.54
CA ASP A 488 -20.83 24.71 15.90
C ASP A 488 -19.98 23.44 15.97
N LEU A 489 -19.68 22.86 14.80
CA LEU A 489 -18.95 21.61 14.70
C LEU A 489 -17.46 21.75 15.04
N SER A 490 -16.92 22.97 15.10
CA SER A 490 -15.55 23.22 15.57
C SER A 490 -15.37 22.83 17.04
N THR A 491 -16.44 22.90 17.83
CA THR A 491 -16.45 22.45 19.24
C THR A 491 -16.26 20.93 19.38
N PHE A 492 -16.37 20.16 18.29
CA PHE A 492 -16.17 18.71 18.22
C PHE A 492 -14.85 18.32 17.55
N ALA A 493 -13.94 19.27 17.28
CA ALA A 493 -12.63 19.00 16.68
C ALA A 493 -11.59 18.44 17.67
N SER A 494 -11.85 18.51 18.98
CA SER A 494 -10.94 18.00 20.01
C SER A 494 -11.36 16.64 20.54
N VAL A 495 -10.37 15.85 20.97
CA VAL A 495 -10.60 14.61 21.73
C VAL A 495 -11.41 14.89 23.00
N ALA A 496 -12.19 13.90 23.43
CA ALA A 496 -12.90 13.96 24.70
C ALA A 496 -11.90 14.04 25.87
N THR A 497 -12.08 15.03 26.75
CA THR A 497 -11.32 15.19 27.99
C THR A 497 -12.25 15.61 29.13
N GLY A 498 -12.10 14.97 30.30
CA GLY A 498 -12.87 15.31 31.50
C GLY A 498 -14.39 15.27 31.29
N LEU A 499 -15.02 16.45 31.31
CA LEU A 499 -16.47 16.65 31.19
C LEU A 499 -16.98 16.64 29.73
N LEU A 500 -16.10 16.67 28.74
CA LEU A 500 -16.50 16.62 27.33
C LEU A 500 -16.79 15.17 26.92
N PRO A 501 -18.05 14.82 26.58
CA PRO A 501 -18.39 13.45 26.21
C PRO A 501 -17.80 13.07 24.84
N PRO A 502 -17.56 11.77 24.59
CA PRO A 502 -17.03 11.28 23.31
C PRO A 502 -17.97 11.53 22.12
N SER A 503 -19.25 11.66 22.39
CA SER A 503 -20.27 12.04 21.42
C SER A 503 -21.36 12.88 22.10
N GLN A 504 -22.11 13.61 21.30
CA GLN A 504 -23.34 14.27 21.73
C GLN A 504 -24.49 13.78 20.87
N THR A 505 -25.60 13.41 21.51
CA THR A 505 -26.81 12.91 20.87
C THR A 505 -27.97 13.84 21.14
N TRP A 506 -28.77 14.09 20.11
CA TRP A 506 -30.00 14.85 20.18
C TRP A 506 -31.17 13.98 19.74
N ASN A 507 -32.27 14.06 20.49
CA ASN A 507 -33.55 13.48 20.08
C ASN A 507 -34.23 14.46 19.14
N LEU A 508 -34.57 14.00 17.94
CA LEU A 508 -35.30 14.80 16.97
C LEU A 508 -36.76 14.92 17.43
N ALA A 509 -37.32 16.13 17.37
CA ALA A 509 -38.72 16.35 17.70
C ALA A 509 -39.63 15.50 16.81
N PRO A 510 -40.63 14.79 17.38
CA PRO A 510 -41.65 14.13 16.58
C PRO A 510 -42.31 15.13 15.62
N THR A 511 -42.09 14.93 14.33
CA THR A 511 -42.49 15.88 13.30
C THR A 511 -43.52 15.24 12.40
N THR A 512 -44.68 15.88 12.28
CA THR A 512 -45.71 15.52 11.31
C THR A 512 -45.71 16.56 10.21
N VAL A 513 -45.64 16.13 8.96
CA VAL A 513 -45.82 16.99 7.79
C VAL A 513 -46.94 16.41 6.92
N SER A 514 -47.95 17.21 6.64
CA SER A 514 -49.07 16.83 5.77
C SER A 514 -48.83 17.31 4.35
N TYR A 515 -49.22 16.50 3.39
CA TYR A 515 -49.19 16.80 1.96
C TYR A 515 -50.59 16.65 1.36
N THR A 516 -50.69 16.66 0.03
CA THR A 516 -51.97 16.58 -0.67
C THR A 516 -52.72 15.27 -0.42
N ASP A 517 -52.01 14.16 -0.29
CA ASP A 517 -52.59 12.81 -0.23
C ASP A 517 -52.05 11.94 0.91
N VAL A 518 -50.93 12.33 1.51
CA VAL A 518 -50.27 11.58 2.59
C VAL A 518 -49.82 12.49 3.73
N LYS A 519 -49.57 11.89 4.89
CA LYS A 519 -48.92 12.47 6.05
C LYS A 519 -47.66 11.68 6.36
N LEU A 520 -46.53 12.37 6.55
CA LEU A 520 -45.29 11.76 7.00
C LEU A 520 -45.05 12.11 8.47
N VAL A 521 -44.71 11.11 9.27
CA VAL A 521 -44.37 11.23 10.68
C VAL A 521 -42.93 10.79 10.86
N TYR A 522 -42.11 11.67 11.43
CA TYR A 522 -40.69 11.47 11.66
C TYR A 522 -40.40 11.36 13.14
N SER A 523 -39.51 10.43 13.50
CA SER A 523 -38.93 10.31 14.83
C SER A 523 -37.51 9.76 14.72
N GLY A 524 -36.59 10.20 15.57
CA GLY A 524 -35.23 9.69 15.45
C GLY A 524 -34.22 10.37 16.36
N THR A 525 -32.96 10.03 16.12
CA THR A 525 -31.82 10.60 16.84
C THR A 525 -30.73 11.04 15.87
N LEU A 526 -29.97 12.04 16.30
CA LEU A 526 -28.78 12.53 15.61
C LEU A 526 -27.63 12.52 16.60
N MET A 527 -26.46 12.03 16.18
CA MET A 527 -25.25 12.00 16.99
C MET A 527 -24.09 12.65 16.24
N VAL A 528 -23.28 13.43 16.96
CA VAL A 528 -21.98 13.94 16.49
C VAL A 528 -20.88 13.35 17.36
N GLN A 529 -19.87 12.74 16.74
CA GLN A 529 -18.77 12.07 17.43
C GLN A 529 -17.47 12.91 17.39
N ARG A 530 -16.75 13.00 18.51
CA ARG A 530 -15.41 13.60 18.59
C ARG A 530 -14.35 12.67 18.00
N PRO A 531 -13.25 13.19 17.44
CA PRO A 531 -12.15 12.34 16.98
C PRO A 531 -11.53 11.58 18.16
N ARG A 532 -11.00 10.39 17.88
CA ARG A 532 -10.04 9.69 18.74
C ARG A 532 -8.65 9.96 18.20
N ILE A 533 -7.82 10.60 19.00
CA ILE A 533 -6.42 10.85 18.67
C ILE A 533 -5.59 10.12 19.72
N SER A 534 -4.65 9.30 19.28
CA SER A 534 -3.76 8.59 20.20
C SER A 534 -2.34 8.56 19.70
N GLN A 535 -1.40 8.55 20.64
CA GLN A 535 0.01 8.36 20.38
C GLN A 535 0.52 7.23 21.27
N SER A 536 1.33 6.35 20.68
CA SER A 536 2.03 5.29 21.41
C SER A 536 3.51 5.34 21.03
N PRO A 537 4.46 5.22 21.97
CA PRO A 537 4.28 5.43 23.40
C PRO A 537 3.71 6.84 23.69
N THR A 538 2.96 6.98 24.79
CA THR A 538 2.34 8.26 25.19
C THR A 538 3.34 9.27 25.75
N SER A 539 4.46 8.79 26.31
CA SER A 539 5.59 9.62 26.76
C SER A 539 6.75 9.44 25.78
N ARG A 540 7.26 10.55 25.23
CA ARG A 540 8.33 10.58 24.25
C ARG A 540 9.35 11.64 24.65
N THR A 541 10.64 11.33 24.51
CA THR A 541 11.74 12.26 24.76
C THR A 541 11.98 13.22 23.59
N GLY A 542 11.36 12.96 22.44
CA GLY A 542 11.56 13.71 21.20
C GLY A 542 12.72 13.19 20.37
N VAL A 543 13.29 12.03 20.74
CA VAL A 543 14.41 11.38 20.04
C VAL A 543 13.90 10.04 19.48
N PRO A 544 13.48 10.00 18.19
CA PRO A 544 12.83 8.82 17.62
C PRO A 544 13.67 7.54 17.70
N THR A 545 15.00 7.63 17.63
CA THR A 545 15.92 6.48 17.76
C THR A 545 15.93 5.85 19.15
N THR A 546 15.47 6.56 20.18
CA THR A 546 15.32 6.04 21.54
C THR A 546 13.86 5.68 21.78
N ASP A 547 12.95 6.60 21.50
CA ASP A 547 11.51 6.48 21.80
C ASP A 547 10.85 5.33 21.03
N CYS A 548 11.31 5.07 19.81
CA CYS A 548 10.66 4.17 18.85
C CYS A 548 11.47 2.89 18.59
N LYS A 549 12.44 2.55 19.45
CA LYS A 549 13.37 1.43 19.26
C LYS A 549 12.79 0.08 19.65
N THR A 550 12.23 0.00 20.85
CA THR A 550 11.63 -1.24 21.40
C THR A 550 10.23 -1.44 20.86
N THR A 551 9.42 -0.38 20.92
CA THR A 551 8.04 -0.33 20.42
C THR A 551 7.97 0.73 19.32
N PRO A 552 7.28 0.47 18.20
CA PRO A 552 7.08 1.49 17.18
C PRO A 552 6.37 2.71 17.79
N CYS A 553 6.81 3.90 17.41
CA CYS A 553 6.01 5.10 17.60
C CYS A 553 4.85 5.08 16.61
N THR A 554 3.64 5.35 17.08
CA THR A 554 2.43 5.42 16.27
C THR A 554 1.65 6.68 16.64
N SER A 555 1.17 7.41 15.65
CA SER A 555 0.17 8.47 15.81
C SER A 555 -1.05 8.09 15.00
N THR A 556 -2.21 8.07 15.64
CA THR A 556 -3.47 7.66 15.02
C THR A 556 -4.55 8.70 15.24
N ILE A 557 -5.32 8.96 14.18
CA ILE A 557 -6.51 9.81 14.20
C ILE A 557 -7.63 8.99 13.59
N ASN A 558 -8.70 8.80 14.35
CA ASN A 558 -9.93 8.21 13.88
C ASN A 558 -11.11 9.13 14.21
N ALA A 559 -11.67 9.75 13.17
CA ALA A 559 -12.87 10.57 13.25
C ALA A 559 -14.08 9.95 12.54
N SER A 560 -14.10 8.62 12.36
CA SER A 560 -15.21 7.89 11.72
C SER A 560 -16.54 8.13 12.45
N GLY A 561 -17.66 8.13 11.70
CA GLY A 561 -18.99 8.35 12.27
C GLY A 561 -19.18 9.79 12.78
N ALA A 562 -18.58 10.76 12.09
CA ALA A 562 -18.54 12.15 12.53
C ALA A 562 -19.93 12.73 12.80
N ILE A 563 -20.89 12.43 11.92
CA ILE A 563 -22.31 12.75 12.08
C ILE A 563 -23.12 11.54 11.62
N THR A 564 -23.89 10.96 12.54
CA THR A 564 -24.76 9.82 12.26
C THR A 564 -26.19 10.14 12.69
N ALA A 565 -27.16 9.94 11.80
CA ALA A 565 -28.57 10.09 12.08
C ALA A 565 -29.33 8.79 11.85
N ARG A 566 -30.29 8.46 12.71
CA ARG A 566 -31.30 7.44 12.45
C ARG A 566 -32.66 8.10 12.53
N VAL A 567 -33.39 8.11 11.43
CA VAL A 567 -34.75 8.67 11.36
C VAL A 567 -35.72 7.62 10.86
N ASP A 568 -36.68 7.27 11.70
CA ASP A 568 -37.80 6.43 11.32
C ASP A 568 -38.89 7.32 10.70
N VAL A 569 -39.37 6.91 9.52
CA VAL A 569 -40.37 7.61 8.73
C VAL A 569 -41.58 6.72 8.59
N ALA A 570 -42.70 7.13 9.17
CA ALA A 570 -43.99 6.49 8.98
C ALA A 570 -44.83 7.31 8.00
N VAL A 571 -45.30 6.68 6.93
CA VAL A 571 -46.20 7.28 5.96
C VAL A 571 -47.62 6.83 6.26
N GLN A 572 -48.54 7.77 6.32
CA GLN A 572 -49.95 7.56 6.61
C GLN A 572 -50.82 8.24 5.56
N THR A 573 -52.06 7.75 5.41
CA THR A 573 -53.13 8.51 4.75
C THR A 573 -53.46 9.77 5.56
N LEU A 574 -54.17 10.73 4.96
CA LEU A 574 -54.66 11.91 5.70
C LEU A 574 -55.58 11.54 6.88
N GLY A 575 -56.26 10.38 6.81
CA GLY A 575 -57.06 9.82 7.90
C GLY A 575 -56.28 9.08 8.99
N GLY A 576 -54.93 9.02 8.88
CA GLY A 576 -54.04 8.41 9.87
C GLY A 576 -53.79 6.91 9.70
N ALA A 577 -54.41 6.25 8.71
CA ALA A 577 -54.14 4.84 8.43
C ALA A 577 -52.70 4.66 7.87
N PRO A 578 -51.90 3.70 8.37
CA PRO A 578 -50.53 3.48 7.91
C PRO A 578 -50.49 2.97 6.47
N ILE A 579 -49.51 3.46 5.70
CA ILE A 579 -49.24 3.08 4.30
C ILE A 579 -47.92 2.28 4.23
N THR A 580 -46.84 2.84 4.77
CA THR A 580 -45.52 2.21 4.83
C THR A 580 -44.71 2.84 5.97
N GLN A 581 -43.63 2.18 6.38
CA GLN A 581 -42.70 2.69 7.37
C GLN A 581 -41.28 2.19 7.08
N PHE A 582 -40.28 3.04 7.24
CA PHE A 582 -38.87 2.67 7.01
C PHE A 582 -37.94 3.52 7.89
N SER A 583 -36.76 2.97 8.19
CA SER A 583 -35.69 3.66 8.89
C SER A 583 -34.68 4.17 7.88
N VAL A 584 -34.25 5.42 8.03
CA VAL A 584 -33.16 6.02 7.26
C VAL A 584 -31.99 6.26 8.19
N VAL A 585 -30.91 5.53 7.99
CA VAL A 585 -29.64 5.71 8.69
C VAL A 585 -28.71 6.49 7.76
N THR A 586 -28.28 7.68 8.19
CA THR A 586 -27.30 8.50 7.47
C THR A 586 -26.01 8.53 8.27
N ASP A 587 -24.89 8.22 7.63
CA ASP A 587 -23.54 8.38 8.19
C ASP A 587 -22.72 9.24 7.23
N LEU A 588 -22.31 10.43 7.69
CA LEU A 588 -21.47 11.31 6.89
C LEU A 588 -19.99 10.87 6.89
N GLY A 589 -19.63 9.74 7.50
CA GLY A 589 -18.29 9.19 7.57
C GLY A 589 -17.37 10.00 8.46
N GLY A 590 -16.08 9.97 8.15
CA GLY A 590 -15.05 10.70 8.88
C GLY A 590 -13.71 10.62 8.16
N LEU A 591 -12.68 11.24 8.75
CA LEU A 591 -11.31 11.08 8.30
C LEU A 591 -10.52 10.15 9.22
N THR A 592 -9.60 9.40 8.62
CA THR A 592 -8.61 8.60 9.33
C THR A 592 -7.20 8.98 8.85
N ALA A 593 -6.25 9.04 9.78
CA ALA A 593 -4.84 9.21 9.47
C ALA A 593 -3.98 8.48 10.52
N ASP A 594 -3.15 7.55 10.08
CA ASP A 594 -2.28 6.74 10.91
C ASP A 594 -0.85 6.79 10.35
N ALA A 595 0.12 7.10 11.20
CA ALA A 595 1.53 7.03 10.87
C ALA A 595 2.26 6.20 11.92
N SER A 596 3.28 5.44 11.50
CA SER A 596 4.17 4.73 12.41
C SER A 596 5.61 4.79 11.95
N TYR A 597 6.51 4.89 12.92
CA TYR A 597 7.95 4.78 12.76
C TYR A 597 8.53 3.82 13.79
N LYS A 598 9.37 2.89 13.36
CA LYS A 598 10.21 2.09 14.25
C LYS A 598 11.67 2.28 13.87
N ALA A 599 12.49 2.62 14.86
CA ALA A 599 13.92 2.73 14.65
C ALA A 599 14.53 1.34 14.41
N ALA A 600 15.61 1.30 13.61
CA ALA A 600 16.38 0.07 13.41
C ALA A 600 16.91 -0.49 14.75
N ALA A 601 16.82 -1.81 14.95
CA ALA A 601 17.11 -2.45 16.24
C ALA A 601 18.55 -2.25 16.74
N ASN A 602 19.48 -1.87 15.84
CA ASN A 602 20.89 -1.59 16.15
C ASN A 602 21.41 -0.33 15.43
N ALA A 603 20.58 0.71 15.33
CA ALA A 603 21.02 2.04 14.87
C ALA A 603 22.09 2.65 15.77
#